data_AF-A0A117PF32-F1
#
_entry.id   AF-A0A117PF32-F1
#
_cell.length_a   1.000
_cell.length_b   1.000
_cell.length_c   1.000
_cell.angle_alpha   90.00
_cell.angle_beta   90.00
_cell.angle_gamma   90.00
#
_symmetry.space_group_name_H-M   'P 1'
#
loop_
_entity.id
_entity.type
_entity.pdbx_description
1 polymer ?
#
loop_
_entity_poly.entity_id
_entity_poly.type
_entity_poly.pdbx_seq_one_letter_code
_entity_poly.pdbx_strand_id
1 'polypeptide(L)'
;MRPTGRLTTAVVGAAVLLGCVSGPAASQASEDSRARDDGKRVLVFSKTAGFRHDSIPDGVAAVKQLGATGGFTVDATEDAAAFTAGNLRRYAAVVFLSTTGDVLNAAQQTAFEGYIRRGGGYVGIHAAADTEYDWAFYGGLAGAYFQSHPAIQPATVDVEDHAHPATSGLAETWNRTDEWYNYRSNPRERAHVLASLDETSYTGGTMNGDHPIAWCQNYQGGRAFYTGGGHTKESYAEPLFREHLLGGIRWAIGDAQADCRPENGYRPLFDGTQASLDGWRQAGPGSFTLSDDGTLTTTGGMGMLWYAASGFGSYSLKLDWKMAGDDNSGVFVGFPPSDDPWSAVNNGYEIQIDATDAPERTTGAVYGFQSADLKQRDRALNPPGEWNTYEIRVEGERLRVYLNGVKINDFTNTDPARSLTDGHIGIQNHGADDEVSFRDIRIKELPAKSAKSSGLMASQGD
;
A
#
# COMPACT_ATOMS: atom_id res chain seq x y z
N MET A 1 -11.05 25.42 94.46
CA MET A 1 -10.58 26.79 94.19
C MET A 1 -11.16 27.29 92.87
N ARG A 2 -11.15 28.61 92.62
CA ARG A 2 -11.42 29.27 91.32
C ARG A 2 -10.12 29.29 90.47
N PRO A 3 -10.14 29.60 89.14
CA PRO A 3 -11.23 29.49 88.15
C PRO A 3 -10.74 29.09 86.70
N THR A 4 -11.62 29.30 85.71
CA THR A 4 -11.35 29.62 84.28
C THR A 4 -10.66 28.63 83.33
N GLY A 5 -11.46 28.12 82.38
CA GLY A 5 -11.12 27.76 81.00
C GLY A 5 -12.42 27.81 80.16
N ARG A 6 -12.40 28.31 78.92
CA ARG A 6 -13.62 28.55 78.11
C ARG A 6 -13.77 27.57 76.94
N LEU A 7 -15.04 27.34 76.57
CA LEU A 7 -15.64 27.01 75.24
C LEU A 7 -14.68 26.64 74.10
N THR A 8 -14.96 25.62 73.28
CA THR A 8 -16.12 25.63 72.35
C THR A 8 -16.78 24.26 72.06
N THR A 9 -17.98 24.33 71.47
CA THR A 9 -18.86 23.21 71.15
C THR A 9 -18.55 22.56 69.80
N ALA A 10 -18.60 21.23 69.73
CA ALA A 10 -18.89 20.46 68.52
C ALA A 10 -19.71 19.22 68.90
N VAL A 11 -20.77 18.90 68.14
CA VAL A 11 -21.68 17.79 68.46
C VAL A 11 -21.23 16.51 67.75
N VAL A 12 -21.22 15.39 68.48
CA VAL A 12 -20.88 14.07 67.95
C VAL A 12 -22.03 13.53 67.09
N GLY A 13 -21.81 13.37 65.79
CA GLY A 13 -22.67 12.61 64.89
C GLY A 13 -22.01 11.27 64.53
N ALA A 14 -22.44 10.18 65.17
CA ALA A 14 -21.98 8.84 64.82
C ALA A 14 -22.80 8.31 63.62
N ALA A 15 -22.14 8.05 62.49
CA ALA A 15 -22.75 7.45 61.30
C ALA A 15 -22.30 5.98 61.15
N VAL A 16 -23.22 5.12 60.71
CA VAL A 16 -23.02 3.67 60.66
C VAL A 16 -22.26 3.23 59.42
N LEU A 17 -21.33 2.29 59.58
CA LEU A 17 -20.68 1.59 58.48
C LEU A 17 -21.68 0.71 57.71
N LEU A 18 -22.01 1.09 56.47
CA LEU A 18 -22.48 0.13 55.46
C LEU A 18 -21.35 -0.12 54.45
N GLY A 19 -20.94 -1.38 54.32
CA GLY A 19 -19.99 -1.79 53.30
C GLY A 19 -20.70 -2.00 51.96
N CYS A 20 -20.45 -1.14 50.98
CA CYS A 20 -20.85 -1.37 49.59
C CYS A 20 -19.76 -2.18 48.89
N VAL A 21 -20.06 -3.41 48.49
CA VAL A 21 -19.16 -4.23 47.66
C VAL A 21 -19.30 -3.77 46.21
N SER A 22 -18.28 -3.05 45.71
CA SER A 22 -18.22 -2.59 44.33
C SER A 22 -17.97 -3.77 43.38
N GLY A 23 -19.03 -4.34 42.83
CA GLY A 23 -18.92 -5.24 41.67
C GLY A 23 -18.41 -4.49 40.43
N PRO A 24 -17.76 -5.17 39.47
CA PRO A 24 -17.28 -4.53 38.26
C PRO A 24 -18.46 -3.98 37.44
N ALA A 25 -18.37 -2.70 37.06
CA ALA A 25 -19.39 -2.06 36.25
C ALA A 25 -19.33 -2.58 34.81
N ALA A 26 -20.22 -3.52 34.47
CA ALA A 26 -20.45 -3.93 33.09
C ALA A 26 -20.98 -2.73 32.29
N SER A 27 -20.13 -2.17 31.42
CA SER A 27 -20.52 -1.05 30.55
C SER A 27 -21.65 -1.50 29.63
N GLN A 28 -22.80 -0.83 29.71
CA GLN A 28 -23.87 -1.01 28.73
C GLN A 28 -23.45 -0.34 27.42
N ALA A 29 -22.86 -1.12 26.52
CA ALA A 29 -22.58 -0.68 25.16
C ALA A 29 -23.88 -0.23 24.49
N SER A 30 -23.87 0.98 23.93
CA SER A 30 -25.04 1.58 23.29
C SER A 30 -25.51 0.76 22.08
N GLU A 31 -26.81 0.48 22.03
CA GLU A 31 -27.43 -0.36 20.98
C GLU A 31 -27.33 0.26 19.57
N ASP A 32 -26.97 1.55 19.49
CA ASP A 32 -26.79 2.35 18.26
C ASP A 32 -25.58 1.92 17.39
N SER A 33 -24.79 0.93 17.84
CA SER A 33 -23.68 0.35 17.07
C SER A 33 -24.08 -0.80 16.14
N ARG A 34 -25.36 -1.21 16.10
CA ARG A 34 -25.87 -2.31 15.26
C ARG A 34 -26.49 -1.89 13.92
N ALA A 35 -26.07 -0.74 13.38
CA ALA A 35 -26.51 -0.28 12.06
C ALA A 35 -25.41 -0.47 11.00
N ARG A 36 -25.66 -1.38 10.06
CA ARG A 36 -24.86 -1.68 8.84
C ARG A 36 -23.56 -2.48 9.05
N ASP A 37 -23.72 -3.75 9.40
CA ASP A 37 -22.87 -4.80 8.84
C ASP A 37 -23.54 -5.42 7.59
N ASP A 38 -23.94 -4.53 6.68
CA ASP A 38 -24.38 -4.87 5.33
C ASP A 38 -23.09 -5.04 4.51
N GLY A 39 -22.46 -6.22 4.60
CA GLY A 39 -21.11 -6.51 4.08
C GLY A 39 -20.84 -5.97 2.67
N LYS A 40 -19.58 -5.57 2.43
CA LYS A 40 -19.13 -4.80 1.24
C LYS A 40 -19.77 -5.32 -0.05
N ARG A 41 -20.26 -4.40 -0.90
CA ARG A 41 -20.93 -4.76 -2.15
C ARG A 41 -20.17 -4.24 -3.36
N VAL A 42 -20.13 -5.02 -4.42
CA VAL A 42 -19.53 -4.69 -5.72
C VAL A 42 -20.63 -4.75 -6.79
N LEU A 43 -20.59 -3.80 -7.72
CA LEU A 43 -21.45 -3.80 -8.92
C LEU A 43 -20.60 -4.16 -10.14
N VAL A 44 -20.85 -5.30 -10.77
CA VAL A 44 -20.30 -5.62 -12.09
C VAL A 44 -21.18 -4.99 -13.16
N PHE A 45 -20.58 -4.15 -13.99
CA PHE A 45 -21.20 -3.53 -15.16
C PHE A 45 -20.50 -4.04 -16.42
N SER A 46 -21.26 -4.62 -17.34
CA SER A 46 -20.72 -5.25 -18.56
C SER A 46 -21.48 -4.84 -19.83
N LYS A 47 -22.08 -3.65 -19.84
CA LYS A 47 -22.75 -3.09 -21.02
C LYS A 47 -21.74 -2.81 -22.13
N THR A 48 -22.11 -3.13 -23.37
CA THR A 48 -21.34 -2.83 -24.57
C THR A 48 -22.17 -2.05 -25.58
N ALA A 49 -21.61 -0.99 -26.13
CA ALA A 49 -22.07 -0.33 -27.35
C ALA A 49 -21.13 -0.56 -28.55
N GLY A 50 -19.93 -1.12 -28.31
CA GLY A 50 -18.99 -1.59 -29.32
C GLY A 50 -18.96 -3.13 -29.43
N PHE A 51 -17.77 -3.71 -29.50
CA PHE A 51 -17.59 -5.17 -29.56
C PHE A 51 -18.06 -5.87 -28.28
N ARG A 52 -18.61 -7.08 -28.41
CA ARG A 52 -19.15 -7.87 -27.27
C ARG A 52 -18.23 -9.06 -26.99
N HIS A 53 -17.46 -8.96 -25.91
CA HIS A 53 -16.56 -10.02 -25.46
C HIS A 53 -17.35 -11.26 -25.02
N ASP A 54 -16.96 -12.41 -25.57
CA ASP A 54 -17.67 -13.68 -25.39
C ASP A 54 -17.51 -14.26 -23.97
N SER A 55 -16.52 -13.77 -23.23
CA SER A 55 -16.11 -14.17 -21.87
C SER A 55 -16.77 -13.41 -20.72
N ILE A 56 -17.54 -12.35 -20.99
CA ILE A 56 -18.26 -11.59 -19.96
C ILE A 56 -19.13 -12.49 -19.04
N PRO A 57 -19.85 -13.54 -19.52
CA PRO A 57 -20.60 -14.43 -18.65
C PRO A 57 -19.70 -15.15 -17.62
N ASP A 58 -18.53 -15.62 -18.07
CA ASP A 58 -17.53 -16.29 -17.26
C ASP A 58 -16.87 -15.32 -16.26
N GLY A 59 -16.60 -14.08 -16.68
CA GLY A 59 -16.12 -13.01 -15.79
C GLY A 59 -17.15 -12.60 -14.72
N VAL A 60 -18.43 -12.49 -15.07
CA VAL A 60 -19.51 -12.26 -14.09
C VAL A 60 -19.60 -13.42 -13.09
N ALA A 61 -19.43 -14.67 -13.56
CA ALA A 61 -19.42 -15.84 -12.69
C ALA A 61 -18.18 -15.87 -11.77
N ALA A 62 -17.00 -15.60 -12.31
CA ALA A 62 -15.75 -15.54 -11.56
C ALA A 62 -15.77 -14.46 -10.47
N VAL A 63 -16.15 -13.22 -10.79
CA VAL A 63 -16.23 -12.13 -9.80
C VAL A 63 -17.26 -12.46 -8.70
N LYS A 64 -18.40 -13.10 -9.03
CA LYS A 64 -19.37 -13.58 -8.02
C LYS A 64 -18.80 -14.67 -7.10
N GLN A 65 -18.01 -15.61 -7.64
CA GLN A 65 -17.32 -16.62 -6.84
C GLN A 65 -16.25 -15.98 -5.93
N LEU A 66 -15.47 -15.04 -6.47
CA LEU A 66 -14.46 -14.29 -5.72
C LEU A 66 -15.06 -13.44 -4.61
N GLY A 67 -16.26 -12.89 -4.79
CA GLY A 67 -16.99 -12.21 -3.72
C GLY A 67 -17.39 -13.14 -2.57
N ALA A 68 -17.86 -14.35 -2.89
CA ALA A 68 -18.22 -15.34 -1.90
C ALA A 68 -17.03 -15.83 -1.05
N THR A 69 -15.82 -15.86 -1.61
CA THR A 69 -14.58 -16.18 -0.88
C THR A 69 -13.91 -14.96 -0.24
N GLY A 70 -14.07 -13.77 -0.84
CA GLY A 70 -13.43 -12.51 -0.44
C GLY A 70 -14.27 -11.63 0.51
N GLY A 71 -15.42 -12.09 0.97
CA GLY A 71 -16.25 -11.39 1.95
C GLY A 71 -17.13 -10.25 1.38
N PHE A 72 -17.37 -10.21 0.07
CA PHE A 72 -18.16 -9.15 -0.58
C PHE A 72 -19.30 -9.67 -1.47
N THR A 73 -20.45 -9.01 -1.42
CA THR A 73 -21.63 -9.34 -2.25
C THR A 73 -21.48 -8.74 -3.65
N VAL A 74 -21.84 -9.49 -4.70
CA VAL A 74 -21.72 -9.04 -6.10
C VAL A 74 -23.08 -8.98 -6.80
N ASP A 75 -23.54 -7.75 -7.11
CA ASP A 75 -24.60 -7.52 -8.10
C ASP A 75 -23.97 -7.45 -9.51
N ALA A 76 -24.72 -7.79 -10.56
CA ALA A 76 -24.26 -7.65 -11.95
C ALA A 76 -25.38 -7.10 -12.84
N THR A 77 -25.04 -6.21 -13.78
CA THR A 77 -26.02 -5.58 -14.70
C THR A 77 -25.39 -5.12 -16.02
N GLU A 78 -26.20 -5.06 -17.08
CA GLU A 78 -25.89 -4.35 -18.33
C GLU A 78 -26.77 -3.09 -18.50
N ASP A 79 -27.66 -2.81 -17.53
CA ASP A 79 -28.52 -1.62 -17.53
C ASP A 79 -27.81 -0.41 -16.91
N ALA A 80 -27.53 0.58 -17.76
CA ALA A 80 -26.94 1.86 -17.36
C ALA A 80 -27.84 2.69 -16.41
N ALA A 81 -29.15 2.41 -16.32
CA ALA A 81 -30.02 3.06 -15.33
C ALA A 81 -29.62 2.75 -13.87
N ALA A 82 -28.77 1.74 -13.64
CA ALA A 82 -28.12 1.51 -12.35
C ALA A 82 -27.20 2.66 -11.90
N PHE A 83 -26.69 3.50 -12.83
CA PHE A 83 -25.79 4.62 -12.56
C PHE A 83 -26.54 5.87 -12.06
N THR A 84 -27.12 5.76 -10.88
CA THR A 84 -27.69 6.89 -10.13
C THR A 84 -26.90 7.15 -8.85
N ALA A 85 -26.84 8.41 -8.42
CA ALA A 85 -26.15 8.79 -7.18
C ALA A 85 -26.77 8.16 -5.91
N GLY A 86 -28.00 7.63 -5.99
CA GLY A 86 -28.63 6.84 -4.94
C GLY A 86 -28.17 5.39 -4.95
N ASN A 87 -28.22 4.71 -6.10
CA ASN A 87 -27.83 3.30 -6.21
C ASN A 87 -26.32 3.10 -6.05
N LEU A 88 -25.48 3.93 -6.67
CA LEU A 88 -24.02 3.81 -6.61
C LEU A 88 -23.47 3.90 -5.17
N ARG A 89 -24.15 4.63 -4.27
CA ARG A 89 -23.79 4.70 -2.82
C ARG A 89 -23.92 3.37 -2.07
N ARG A 90 -24.48 2.32 -2.68
CA ARG A 90 -24.62 0.98 -2.11
C ARG A 90 -23.38 0.08 -2.34
N TYR A 91 -22.40 0.54 -3.12
CA TYR A 91 -21.27 -0.29 -3.59
C TYR A 91 -19.92 0.33 -3.20
N ALA A 92 -19.02 -0.50 -2.68
CA ALA A 92 -17.66 -0.12 -2.35
C ALA A 92 -16.77 0.02 -3.60
N ALA A 93 -17.03 -0.78 -4.64
CA ALA A 93 -16.44 -0.62 -5.97
C ALA A 93 -17.45 -0.93 -7.09
N VAL A 94 -17.20 -0.37 -8.29
CA VAL A 94 -17.85 -0.75 -9.55
C VAL A 94 -16.80 -1.37 -10.47
N VAL A 95 -17.06 -2.59 -10.94
CA VAL A 95 -16.24 -3.30 -11.93
C VAL A 95 -16.80 -3.01 -13.31
N PHE A 96 -15.98 -2.43 -14.20
CA PHE A 96 -16.26 -2.35 -15.63
C PHE A 96 -15.63 -3.60 -16.27
N LEU A 97 -16.46 -4.60 -16.55
CA LEU A 97 -16.05 -5.90 -17.08
C LEU A 97 -16.24 -5.93 -18.60
N SER A 98 -15.15 -5.70 -19.33
CA SER A 98 -15.07 -5.75 -20.79
C SER A 98 -16.18 -4.96 -21.51
N THR A 99 -16.59 -3.83 -20.91
CA THR A 99 -17.47 -2.82 -21.53
C THR A 99 -16.83 -2.25 -22.80
N THR A 100 -17.60 -1.68 -23.71
CA THR A 100 -17.08 -1.07 -24.96
C THR A 100 -17.94 0.09 -25.43
N GLY A 101 -17.34 1.11 -26.04
CA GLY A 101 -18.02 2.28 -26.61
C GLY A 101 -18.60 3.27 -25.58
N ASP A 102 -19.57 4.08 -26.03
CA ASP A 102 -20.37 5.00 -25.20
C ASP A 102 -21.50 4.22 -24.50
N VAL A 103 -21.44 4.12 -23.17
CA VAL A 103 -22.31 3.27 -22.36
C VAL A 103 -23.09 4.04 -21.29
N LEU A 104 -22.66 5.24 -20.89
CA LEU A 104 -23.30 6.11 -19.90
C LEU A 104 -23.62 7.48 -20.49
N ASN A 105 -24.88 7.92 -20.43
CA ASN A 105 -25.23 9.30 -20.79
C ASN A 105 -24.71 10.31 -19.74
N ALA A 106 -24.69 11.60 -20.09
CA ALA A 106 -24.17 12.68 -19.24
C ALA A 106 -24.68 12.71 -17.79
N ALA A 107 -25.91 12.27 -17.51
CA ALA A 107 -26.44 12.19 -16.14
C ALA A 107 -25.86 10.98 -15.36
N GLN A 108 -25.66 9.85 -16.04
CA GLN A 108 -25.02 8.65 -15.52
C GLN A 108 -23.51 8.86 -15.31
N GLN A 109 -22.84 9.52 -16.27
CA GLN A 109 -21.47 10.02 -16.14
C GLN A 109 -21.33 10.90 -14.90
N THR A 110 -22.14 11.95 -14.76
CA THR A 110 -22.16 12.85 -13.59
C THR A 110 -22.36 12.10 -12.27
N ALA A 111 -23.26 11.10 -12.25
CA ALA A 111 -23.48 10.27 -11.07
C ALA A 111 -22.23 9.44 -10.69
N PHE A 112 -21.49 8.95 -11.69
CA PHE A 112 -20.26 8.18 -11.50
C PHE A 112 -19.05 9.05 -11.11
N GLU A 113 -18.87 10.24 -11.71
CA GLU A 113 -17.81 11.17 -11.24
C GLU A 113 -18.02 11.51 -9.76
N GLY A 114 -19.27 11.78 -9.37
CA GLY A 114 -19.64 12.04 -7.99
C GLY A 114 -19.42 10.83 -7.08
N TYR A 115 -19.53 9.60 -7.59
CA TYR A 115 -19.26 8.36 -6.85
C TYR A 115 -17.76 8.20 -6.55
N ILE A 116 -16.90 8.31 -7.57
CA ILE A 116 -15.44 8.26 -7.44
C ILE A 116 -14.95 9.36 -6.49
N ARG A 117 -15.41 10.61 -6.66
CA ARG A 117 -15.07 11.75 -5.79
C ARG A 117 -15.52 11.64 -4.33
N ARG A 118 -16.23 10.56 -3.96
CA ARG A 118 -16.62 10.23 -2.58
C ARG A 118 -15.90 8.98 -2.02
N GLY A 119 -14.83 8.51 -2.68
CA GLY A 119 -14.06 7.34 -2.22
C GLY A 119 -14.51 6.00 -2.80
N GLY A 120 -15.40 6.01 -3.80
CA GLY A 120 -15.83 4.82 -4.52
C GLY A 120 -14.68 4.17 -5.31
N GLY A 121 -14.66 2.84 -5.35
CA GLY A 121 -13.70 2.06 -6.11
C GLY A 121 -14.08 1.86 -7.57
N TYR A 122 -13.09 1.78 -8.44
CA TYR A 122 -13.18 1.38 -9.84
C TYR A 122 -12.24 0.20 -10.10
N VAL A 123 -12.73 -0.79 -10.85
CA VAL A 123 -11.97 -1.93 -11.34
C VAL A 123 -12.26 -2.06 -12.83
N GLY A 124 -11.30 -1.72 -13.68
CA GLY A 124 -11.40 -1.95 -15.12
C GLY A 124 -10.78 -3.29 -15.51
N ILE A 125 -11.49 -4.09 -16.30
CA ILE A 125 -11.01 -5.38 -16.81
C ILE A 125 -11.06 -5.35 -18.33
N HIS A 126 -9.94 -5.69 -18.97
CA HIS A 126 -9.74 -5.80 -20.40
C HIS A 126 -10.28 -4.58 -21.17
N ALA A 127 -11.40 -4.76 -21.88
CA ALA A 127 -12.00 -3.75 -22.75
C ALA A 127 -12.59 -2.53 -22.04
N ALA A 128 -12.53 -2.47 -20.70
CA ALA A 128 -12.75 -1.22 -19.97
C ALA A 128 -11.89 -0.04 -20.48
N ALA A 129 -10.79 -0.27 -21.21
CA ALA A 129 -10.02 0.76 -21.92
C ALA A 129 -10.60 1.18 -23.30
N ASP A 130 -11.48 0.37 -23.91
CA ASP A 130 -12.26 0.66 -25.14
C ASP A 130 -13.61 1.36 -24.83
N THR A 131 -13.70 2.06 -23.71
CA THR A 131 -14.94 2.61 -23.15
C THR A 131 -14.85 4.14 -23.01
N GLU A 132 -15.94 4.85 -23.36
CA GLU A 132 -16.14 6.29 -23.07
C GLU A 132 -15.05 7.27 -23.59
N TYR A 133 -14.58 7.10 -24.83
CA TYR A 133 -13.45 7.84 -25.39
C TYR A 133 -13.52 9.39 -25.30
N ASP A 134 -14.70 9.99 -25.48
CA ASP A 134 -14.88 11.44 -25.44
C ASP A 134 -15.01 12.02 -24.02
N TRP A 135 -15.10 11.17 -22.98
CA TRP A 135 -15.25 11.57 -21.58
C TRP A 135 -13.91 11.53 -20.85
N ALA A 136 -13.14 12.61 -20.95
CA ALA A 136 -11.77 12.70 -20.41
C ALA A 136 -11.60 12.36 -18.91
N PHE A 137 -12.67 12.44 -18.10
CA PHE A 137 -12.65 11.93 -16.72
C PHE A 137 -12.43 10.42 -16.67
N TYR A 138 -13.08 9.66 -17.56
CA TYR A 138 -12.98 8.21 -17.63
C TYR A 138 -11.61 7.76 -18.17
N GLY A 139 -11.09 8.39 -19.23
CA GLY A 139 -9.71 8.15 -19.69
C GLY A 139 -8.65 8.47 -18.62
N GLY A 140 -8.95 9.42 -17.73
CA GLY A 140 -8.16 9.65 -16.52
C GLY A 140 -8.29 8.52 -15.50
N LEU A 141 -9.52 8.08 -15.19
CA LEU A 141 -9.84 7.03 -14.21
C LEU A 141 -9.31 5.64 -14.61
N ALA A 142 -9.54 5.24 -15.86
CA ALA A 142 -9.03 3.99 -16.42
C ALA A 142 -7.50 4.02 -16.57
N GLY A 143 -6.88 5.20 -16.64
CA GLY A 143 -5.43 5.39 -16.74
C GLY A 143 -4.91 5.34 -18.18
N ALA A 144 -5.57 4.63 -19.08
CA ALA A 144 -5.30 4.67 -20.52
C ALA A 144 -6.54 4.35 -21.36
N TYR A 145 -6.48 4.65 -22.65
CA TYR A 145 -7.48 4.28 -23.65
C TYR A 145 -6.89 3.26 -24.63
N PHE A 146 -7.71 2.31 -25.09
CA PHE A 146 -7.34 1.31 -26.09
C PHE A 146 -6.99 1.93 -27.46
N GLN A 147 -5.99 1.37 -28.13
CA GLN A 147 -5.55 1.77 -29.48
C GLN A 147 -5.64 0.63 -30.49
N SER A 148 -5.10 -0.55 -30.17
CA SER A 148 -5.08 -1.74 -31.03
C SER A 148 -4.70 -2.98 -30.21
N HIS A 149 -4.92 -4.17 -30.76
CA HIS A 149 -4.38 -5.41 -30.23
C HIS A 149 -3.90 -6.29 -31.41
N PRO A 150 -2.98 -7.25 -31.19
CA PRO A 150 -2.69 -8.31 -32.14
C PRO A 150 -3.72 -9.44 -32.00
N ALA A 151 -3.45 -10.61 -32.59
CA ALA A 151 -4.22 -11.81 -32.27
C ALA A 151 -3.92 -12.30 -30.84
N ILE A 152 -4.87 -13.02 -30.24
CA ILE A 152 -4.70 -13.78 -28.99
C ILE A 152 -3.46 -14.68 -29.11
N GLN A 153 -2.49 -14.52 -28.22
CA GLN A 153 -1.21 -15.25 -28.26
C GLN A 153 -0.56 -15.30 -26.86
N PRO A 154 0.36 -16.25 -26.61
CA PRO A 154 1.15 -16.22 -25.39
C PRO A 154 2.04 -14.97 -25.32
N ALA A 155 2.24 -14.43 -24.12
CA ALA A 155 3.23 -13.42 -23.79
C ALA A 155 3.77 -13.63 -22.37
N THR A 156 4.96 -13.10 -22.10
CA THR A 156 5.48 -12.90 -20.75
C THR A 156 4.92 -11.59 -20.21
N VAL A 157 4.31 -11.65 -19.02
CA VAL A 157 3.99 -10.48 -18.21
C VAL A 157 5.04 -10.38 -17.12
N ASP A 158 5.75 -9.27 -17.05
CA ASP A 158 6.74 -8.96 -16.02
C ASP A 158 6.03 -8.22 -14.87
N VAL A 159 6.23 -8.68 -13.63
CA VAL A 159 5.61 -8.10 -12.45
C VAL A 159 6.55 -7.07 -11.83
N GLU A 160 6.10 -5.82 -11.76
CA GLU A 160 6.92 -4.68 -11.32
C GLU A 160 6.67 -4.26 -9.86
N ASP A 161 5.57 -4.73 -9.29
CA ASP A 161 5.20 -4.46 -7.90
C ASP A 161 4.64 -5.73 -7.27
N HIS A 162 5.32 -6.23 -6.25
CA HIS A 162 4.89 -7.40 -5.48
C HIS A 162 4.29 -7.04 -4.11
N ALA A 163 4.02 -5.76 -3.87
CA ALA A 163 3.33 -5.26 -2.68
C ALA A 163 1.81 -5.36 -2.83
N HIS A 164 1.32 -4.93 -3.99
CA HIS A 164 -0.09 -4.77 -4.24
C HIS A 164 -0.81 -6.14 -4.21
N PRO A 165 -1.96 -6.27 -3.52
CA PRO A 165 -2.66 -7.55 -3.37
C PRO A 165 -3.03 -8.28 -4.68
N ALA A 166 -3.07 -7.56 -5.81
CA ALA A 166 -3.30 -8.13 -7.14
C ALA A 166 -2.06 -8.84 -7.74
N THR A 167 -0.88 -8.60 -7.21
CA THR A 167 0.40 -9.05 -7.80
C THR A 167 1.33 -9.71 -6.76
N SER A 168 1.05 -9.55 -5.47
CA SER A 168 1.86 -10.06 -4.36
C SER A 168 2.02 -11.59 -4.29
N GLY A 169 1.10 -12.35 -4.90
CA GLY A 169 1.15 -13.81 -5.04
C GLY A 169 1.66 -14.31 -6.40
N LEU A 170 2.09 -13.42 -7.28
CA LEU A 170 2.67 -13.77 -8.58
C LEU A 170 4.20 -13.88 -8.48
N ALA A 171 4.79 -14.74 -9.28
CA ALA A 171 6.23 -14.74 -9.53
C ALA A 171 6.64 -13.53 -10.39
N GLU A 172 7.94 -13.20 -10.39
CA GLU A 172 8.57 -12.12 -11.18
C GLU A 172 8.12 -12.11 -12.65
N THR A 173 8.06 -13.27 -13.29
CA THR A 173 7.56 -13.43 -14.66
C THR A 173 6.35 -14.35 -14.73
N TRP A 174 5.40 -13.98 -15.58
CA TRP A 174 4.07 -14.58 -15.63
C TRP A 174 3.66 -14.84 -17.08
N ASN A 175 3.94 -16.06 -17.55
CA ASN A 175 3.61 -16.51 -18.90
C ASN A 175 2.15 -16.93 -19.02
N ARG A 176 1.40 -16.38 -19.99
CA ARG A 176 -0.01 -16.75 -20.28
C ARG A 176 -0.46 -16.31 -21.67
N THR A 177 -1.66 -16.71 -22.07
CA THR A 177 -2.30 -16.37 -23.36
C THR A 177 -3.54 -15.51 -23.15
N ASP A 178 -3.57 -14.32 -23.73
CA ASP A 178 -4.72 -13.41 -23.72
C ASP A 178 -4.68 -12.49 -24.97
N GLU A 179 -5.57 -11.50 -25.09
CA GLU A 179 -5.51 -10.46 -26.14
C GLU A 179 -4.85 -9.18 -25.62
N TRP A 180 -3.65 -8.88 -26.12
CA TRP A 180 -2.77 -7.85 -25.55
C TRP A 180 -3.03 -6.45 -26.12
N TYR A 181 -3.56 -5.56 -25.27
CA TYR A 181 -3.98 -4.21 -25.66
C TYR A 181 -2.82 -3.22 -25.70
N ASN A 182 -2.55 -2.66 -26.88
CA ASN A 182 -1.80 -1.41 -27.01
C ASN A 182 -2.69 -0.21 -26.61
N TYR A 183 -2.08 0.82 -26.03
CA TYR A 183 -2.76 1.98 -25.48
C TYR A 183 -2.38 3.30 -26.18
N ARG A 184 -3.34 4.23 -26.29
CA ARG A 184 -3.14 5.58 -26.87
C ARG A 184 -2.17 6.47 -26.08
N SER A 185 -1.77 6.01 -24.89
CA SER A 185 -0.95 6.73 -23.93
C SER A 185 -0.43 5.75 -22.89
N ASN A 186 0.85 5.81 -22.56
CA ASN A 186 1.39 5.07 -21.42
C ASN A 186 0.84 5.66 -20.08
N PRO A 187 0.51 4.83 -19.07
CA PRO A 187 -0.01 5.29 -17.77
C PRO A 187 1.06 5.60 -16.70
N ARG A 188 2.33 5.18 -16.87
CA ARG A 188 3.40 5.15 -15.85
C ARG A 188 3.72 6.50 -15.19
N GLU A 189 3.57 7.62 -15.92
CA GLU A 189 3.80 8.96 -15.33
C GLU A 189 2.74 9.35 -14.28
N ARG A 190 1.56 8.71 -14.28
CA ARG A 190 0.35 9.14 -13.52
C ARG A 190 -0.35 8.04 -12.73
N ALA A 191 -0.06 6.76 -13.02
CA ALA A 191 -0.50 5.60 -12.23
C ALA A 191 0.73 4.85 -11.67
N HIS A 192 0.50 4.01 -10.68
CA HIS A 192 1.47 3.01 -10.24
C HIS A 192 1.32 1.77 -11.11
N VAL A 193 2.38 1.37 -11.82
CA VAL A 193 2.38 0.17 -12.67
C VAL A 193 2.65 -1.04 -11.79
N LEU A 194 1.85 -2.09 -11.99
CA LEU A 194 1.94 -3.33 -11.24
C LEU A 194 2.55 -4.46 -12.07
N ALA A 195 2.32 -4.43 -13.39
CA ALA A 195 2.91 -5.35 -14.34
C ALA A 195 2.93 -4.77 -15.77
N SER A 196 3.90 -5.20 -16.58
CA SER A 196 4.05 -4.87 -18.00
C SER A 196 4.14 -6.12 -18.87
N LEU A 197 4.05 -5.95 -20.19
CA LEU A 197 4.32 -6.99 -21.19
C LEU A 197 5.74 -6.87 -21.75
N ASP A 198 6.46 -7.97 -21.79
CA ASP A 198 7.71 -8.07 -22.56
C ASP A 198 7.37 -8.07 -24.06
N GLU A 199 7.55 -6.93 -24.75
CA GLU A 199 7.34 -6.81 -26.20
C GLU A 199 8.31 -7.68 -27.05
N THR A 200 9.28 -8.39 -26.44
CA THR A 200 10.11 -9.39 -27.13
C THR A 200 9.54 -10.82 -27.06
N SER A 201 8.64 -11.10 -26.10
CA SER A 201 8.00 -12.42 -25.93
C SER A 201 6.88 -12.72 -26.94
N TYR A 202 6.28 -11.68 -27.53
CA TYR A 202 5.11 -11.78 -28.42
C TYR A 202 5.21 -10.83 -29.62
N THR A 203 4.18 -10.80 -30.47
CA THR A 203 4.15 -9.98 -31.69
C THR A 203 2.99 -8.99 -31.72
N GLY A 204 3.29 -7.75 -32.13
CA GLY A 204 2.30 -6.68 -32.33
C GLY A 204 2.12 -5.70 -31.17
N GLY A 205 3.03 -5.71 -30.20
CA GLY A 205 3.25 -4.57 -29.30
C GLY A 205 3.67 -3.32 -30.08
N THR A 206 3.18 -2.15 -29.64
CA THR A 206 3.50 -0.83 -30.20
C THR A 206 3.78 0.22 -29.12
N MET A 207 4.03 -0.19 -27.89
CA MET A 207 4.27 0.71 -26.75
C MET A 207 5.74 1.15 -26.64
N ASN A 208 6.65 0.52 -27.40
CA ASN A 208 8.08 0.83 -27.51
C ASN A 208 8.89 0.36 -26.30
N GLY A 209 8.67 -0.89 -25.88
CA GLY A 209 9.35 -1.57 -24.78
C GLY A 209 8.74 -1.32 -23.40
N ASP A 210 8.23 -0.11 -23.13
CA ASP A 210 7.50 0.18 -21.88
C ASP A 210 5.99 -0.02 -22.07
N HIS A 211 5.52 -1.24 -21.80
CA HIS A 211 4.14 -1.68 -22.05
C HIS A 211 3.39 -2.09 -20.76
N PRO A 212 2.98 -1.15 -19.90
CA PRO A 212 2.12 -1.44 -18.74
C PRO A 212 0.84 -2.16 -19.16
N ILE A 213 0.50 -3.26 -18.45
CA ILE A 213 -0.70 -4.07 -18.68
C ILE A 213 -1.60 -4.18 -17.45
N ALA A 214 -1.07 -3.92 -16.25
CA ALA A 214 -1.85 -3.74 -15.03
C ALA A 214 -1.32 -2.56 -14.19
N TRP A 215 -2.23 -1.76 -13.62
CA TRP A 215 -1.87 -0.57 -12.84
C TRP A 215 -2.95 -0.17 -11.82
N CYS A 216 -2.56 0.63 -10.83
CA CYS A 216 -3.48 1.22 -9.86
C CYS A 216 -3.18 2.70 -9.61
N GLN A 217 -4.19 3.48 -9.23
CA GLN A 217 -4.05 4.91 -8.90
C GLN A 217 -5.14 5.41 -7.94
N ASN A 218 -4.79 6.42 -7.14
CA ASN A 218 -5.76 7.20 -6.37
C ASN A 218 -6.29 8.36 -7.23
N TYR A 219 -7.44 8.17 -7.90
CA TYR A 219 -7.96 9.11 -8.90
C TYR A 219 -9.12 9.96 -8.36
N GLN A 220 -8.93 11.29 -8.29
CA GLN A 220 -9.90 12.29 -7.81
C GLN A 220 -10.57 11.95 -6.45
N GLY A 221 -9.91 11.17 -5.61
CA GLY A 221 -10.39 10.73 -4.29
C GLY A 221 -10.94 9.30 -4.23
N GLY A 222 -11.16 8.64 -5.37
CA GLY A 222 -11.46 7.21 -5.47
C GLY A 222 -10.21 6.35 -5.65
N ARG A 223 -10.38 5.03 -5.53
CA ARG A 223 -9.35 4.02 -5.84
C ARG A 223 -9.67 3.42 -7.21
N ALA A 224 -8.72 3.40 -8.13
CA ALA A 224 -8.91 2.85 -9.47
C ALA A 224 -7.82 1.83 -9.78
N PHE A 225 -8.23 0.59 -10.04
CA PHE A 225 -7.38 -0.50 -10.50
C PHE A 225 -7.77 -0.87 -11.94
N TYR A 226 -6.80 -1.27 -12.76
CA TYR A 226 -7.04 -1.75 -14.12
C TYR A 226 -6.12 -2.93 -14.44
N THR A 227 -6.66 -3.90 -15.19
CA THR A 227 -5.89 -4.96 -15.83
C THR A 227 -6.35 -5.16 -17.28
N GLY A 228 -5.39 -5.28 -18.20
CA GLY A 228 -5.64 -5.49 -19.64
C GLY A 228 -5.94 -6.93 -20.04
N GLY A 229 -5.64 -7.90 -19.17
CA GLY A 229 -6.05 -9.29 -19.37
C GLY A 229 -7.55 -9.51 -19.13
N GLY A 230 -8.08 -10.62 -19.61
CA GLY A 230 -9.49 -11.00 -19.46
C GLY A 230 -10.31 -10.98 -20.75
N HIS A 231 -9.69 -11.11 -21.94
CA HIS A 231 -10.42 -11.38 -23.18
C HIS A 231 -10.99 -12.79 -23.17
N THR A 232 -10.16 -13.78 -22.82
CA THR A 232 -10.48 -15.20 -22.98
C THR A 232 -11.42 -15.70 -21.89
N LYS A 233 -12.03 -16.88 -22.09
CA LYS A 233 -12.85 -17.54 -21.05
C LYS A 233 -11.94 -18.26 -20.05
N GLU A 234 -10.82 -18.75 -20.56
CA GLU A 234 -9.75 -19.45 -19.90
C GLU A 234 -9.11 -18.59 -18.81
N SER A 235 -8.94 -17.28 -19.02
CA SER A 235 -8.46 -16.31 -18.01
C SER A 235 -9.34 -16.36 -16.75
N TYR A 236 -10.67 -16.46 -16.88
CA TYR A 236 -11.58 -16.53 -15.73
C TYR A 236 -11.62 -17.91 -15.03
N ALA A 237 -10.96 -18.92 -15.60
CA ALA A 237 -10.70 -20.21 -14.97
C ALA A 237 -9.28 -20.31 -14.38
N GLU A 238 -8.32 -19.50 -14.83
CA GLU A 238 -6.93 -19.48 -14.34
C GLU A 238 -6.86 -19.05 -12.86
N PRO A 239 -6.23 -19.83 -11.95
CA PRO A 239 -6.11 -19.47 -10.53
C PRO A 239 -5.44 -18.10 -10.31
N LEU A 240 -4.28 -17.87 -10.94
CA LEU A 240 -3.51 -16.63 -10.75
C LEU A 240 -4.25 -15.39 -11.28
N PHE A 241 -5.03 -15.50 -12.36
CA PHE A 241 -5.86 -14.39 -12.85
C PHE A 241 -7.01 -14.08 -11.89
N ARG A 242 -7.60 -15.11 -11.29
CA ARG A 242 -8.67 -14.96 -10.30
C ARG A 242 -8.13 -14.36 -8.99
N GLU A 243 -6.92 -14.70 -8.58
CA GLU A 243 -6.21 -14.07 -7.46
C GLU A 243 -5.85 -12.60 -7.77
N HIS A 244 -5.34 -12.32 -8.97
CA HIS A 244 -5.09 -10.95 -9.45
C HIS A 244 -6.36 -10.07 -9.42
N LEU A 245 -7.47 -10.58 -9.93
CA LEU A 245 -8.78 -9.91 -9.84
C LEU A 245 -9.24 -9.74 -8.39
N LEU A 246 -9.09 -10.76 -7.54
CA LEU A 246 -9.48 -10.69 -6.13
C LEU A 246 -8.70 -9.61 -5.38
N GLY A 247 -7.38 -9.55 -5.57
CA GLY A 247 -6.52 -8.53 -4.97
C GLY A 247 -6.85 -7.12 -5.44
N GLY A 248 -7.03 -6.93 -6.75
CA GLY A 248 -7.45 -5.66 -7.34
C GLY A 248 -8.81 -5.19 -6.81
N ILE A 249 -9.77 -6.11 -6.64
CA ILE A 249 -11.08 -5.82 -6.05
C ILE A 249 -10.95 -5.52 -4.55
N ARG A 250 -10.19 -6.31 -3.76
CA ARG A 250 -9.97 -6.08 -2.32
C ARG A 250 -9.40 -4.69 -2.05
N TRP A 251 -8.38 -4.27 -2.80
CA TRP A 251 -7.84 -2.91 -2.71
C TRP A 251 -8.89 -1.86 -3.15
N ALA A 252 -9.59 -2.08 -4.26
CA ALA A 252 -10.63 -1.14 -4.73
C ALA A 252 -11.79 -0.96 -3.74
N ILE A 253 -12.21 -2.00 -3.00
CA ILE A 253 -13.24 -1.89 -1.94
C ILE A 253 -12.67 -1.43 -0.59
N GLY A 254 -11.34 -1.37 -0.45
CA GLY A 254 -10.62 -0.88 0.74
C GLY A 254 -10.36 -1.93 1.83
N ASP A 255 -10.38 -3.22 1.49
CA ASP A 255 -10.16 -4.36 2.40
C ASP A 255 -8.72 -4.95 2.30
N ALA A 256 -7.84 -4.19 1.65
CA ALA A 256 -6.38 -4.34 1.65
C ALA A 256 -5.77 -2.98 1.25
N GLN A 257 -4.58 -2.66 1.73
CA GLN A 257 -3.89 -1.39 1.47
C GLN A 257 -2.67 -1.63 0.56
N ALA A 258 -2.36 -0.65 -0.29
CA ALA A 258 -1.20 -0.66 -1.18
C ALA A 258 -0.91 0.76 -1.70
N ASP A 259 0.36 1.06 -1.99
CA ASP A 259 0.80 2.41 -2.36
C ASP A 259 0.63 2.73 -3.85
N CYS A 260 -0.61 2.97 -4.28
CA CYS A 260 -0.90 3.39 -5.65
C CYS A 260 -0.61 4.89 -5.90
N ARG A 261 0.65 5.30 -5.71
CA ARG A 261 1.26 6.57 -6.10
C ARG A 261 2.34 6.31 -7.18
N PRO A 262 2.45 7.11 -8.25
CA PRO A 262 3.35 6.79 -9.37
C PRO A 262 4.84 6.73 -9.00
N GLU A 263 5.49 5.58 -9.23
CA GLU A 263 6.87 5.29 -8.80
C GLU A 263 7.94 5.62 -9.85
N ASN A 264 7.98 6.87 -10.28
CA ASN A 264 8.92 7.30 -11.32
C ASN A 264 10.32 7.60 -10.75
N GLY A 265 11.35 6.93 -11.27
CA GLY A 265 12.77 7.25 -10.99
C GLY A 265 13.34 6.64 -9.70
N TYR A 266 12.84 5.48 -9.27
CA TYR A 266 13.56 4.60 -8.35
C TYR A 266 14.57 3.73 -9.12
N ARG A 267 15.59 3.23 -8.42
CA ARG A 267 16.53 2.19 -8.88
C ARG A 267 16.63 1.09 -7.82
N PRO A 268 16.82 -0.19 -8.18
CA PRO A 268 17.02 -1.25 -7.20
C PRO A 268 18.32 -1.04 -6.40
N LEU A 269 18.29 -1.53 -5.16
CA LEU A 269 19.43 -1.85 -4.31
C LEU A 269 19.45 -3.35 -3.99
N PHE A 270 18.28 -3.97 -3.88
CA PHE A 270 18.08 -5.42 -3.93
C PHE A 270 16.82 -5.73 -4.75
N ASP A 271 16.97 -6.59 -5.75
CA ASP A 271 15.98 -6.90 -6.80
C ASP A 271 15.49 -8.36 -6.78
N GLY A 272 15.74 -9.09 -5.71
CA GLY A 272 15.47 -10.54 -5.64
C GLY A 272 16.65 -11.42 -6.08
N THR A 273 17.64 -10.89 -6.80
CA THR A 273 18.76 -11.69 -7.30
C THR A 273 19.93 -11.76 -6.32
N GLN A 274 20.70 -12.85 -6.37
CA GLN A 274 21.99 -12.98 -5.67
C GLN A 274 23.02 -11.92 -6.14
N ALA A 275 22.88 -11.38 -7.35
CA ALA A 275 23.81 -10.38 -7.89
C ALA A 275 23.61 -8.98 -7.27
N SER A 276 22.37 -8.59 -6.94
CA SER A 276 22.15 -7.31 -6.24
C SER A 276 22.58 -7.36 -4.77
N LEU A 277 22.66 -8.55 -4.17
CA LEU A 277 23.25 -8.76 -2.84
C LEU A 277 24.76 -8.46 -2.76
N ASP A 278 25.51 -8.46 -3.87
CA ASP A 278 26.96 -8.17 -3.88
C ASP A 278 27.28 -6.75 -3.36
N GLY A 279 26.31 -5.84 -3.36
CA GLY A 279 26.42 -4.49 -2.78
C GLY A 279 26.16 -4.40 -1.27
N TRP A 280 25.79 -5.50 -0.62
CA TRP A 280 25.38 -5.55 0.79
C TRP A 280 26.41 -6.25 1.68
N ARG A 281 26.34 -6.00 2.98
CA ARG A 281 27.21 -6.64 3.98
C ARG A 281 26.42 -7.01 5.24
N GLN A 282 26.63 -8.24 5.71
CA GLN A 282 26.08 -8.72 6.97
C GLN A 282 27.01 -8.35 8.13
N ALA A 283 26.44 -7.78 9.19
CA ALA A 283 27.07 -7.62 10.50
C ALA A 283 26.31 -8.46 11.54
N GLY A 284 27.03 -9.02 12.52
CA GLY A 284 26.46 -9.86 13.58
C GLY A 284 26.27 -11.35 13.23
N PRO A 285 25.87 -12.17 14.21
CA PRO A 285 25.62 -13.61 14.04
C PRO A 285 24.33 -13.98 13.29
N GLY A 286 23.41 -13.03 13.08
CA GLY A 286 22.23 -13.23 12.24
C GLY A 286 22.56 -13.32 10.75
N SER A 287 21.64 -13.87 9.97
CA SER A 287 21.71 -13.95 8.51
C SER A 287 20.34 -13.71 7.87
N PHE A 288 20.33 -13.58 6.54
CA PHE A 288 19.14 -13.62 5.71
C PHE A 288 19.26 -14.77 4.71
N THR A 289 18.22 -15.56 4.54
CA THR A 289 18.13 -16.60 3.51
C THR A 289 17.40 -16.04 2.30
N LEU A 290 18.04 -16.07 1.14
CA LEU A 290 17.41 -15.76 -0.14
C LEU A 290 16.65 -17.00 -0.65
N SER A 291 15.39 -16.81 -1.02
CA SER A 291 14.49 -17.82 -1.58
C SER A 291 14.35 -17.68 -3.10
N ASP A 292 13.91 -18.75 -3.77
CA ASP A 292 13.75 -18.80 -5.24
C ASP A 292 12.73 -17.78 -5.81
N ASP A 293 11.91 -17.16 -4.95
CA ASP A 293 10.95 -16.09 -5.29
C ASP A 293 11.52 -14.67 -5.10
N GLY A 294 12.83 -14.55 -4.81
CA GLY A 294 13.49 -13.28 -4.51
C GLY A 294 13.29 -12.76 -3.09
N THR A 295 12.59 -13.49 -2.21
CA THR A 295 12.39 -13.08 -0.81
C THR A 295 13.63 -13.35 0.05
N LEU A 296 14.08 -12.34 0.80
CA LEU A 296 15.02 -12.48 1.92
C LEU A 296 14.23 -12.71 3.22
N THR A 297 14.53 -13.75 3.99
CA THR A 297 13.92 -13.96 5.32
C THR A 297 14.99 -14.04 6.42
N THR A 298 14.73 -13.42 7.58
CA THR A 298 15.60 -13.42 8.76
C THR A 298 15.88 -14.84 9.27
N THR A 299 17.10 -15.08 9.75
CA THR A 299 17.55 -16.37 10.32
C THR A 299 18.64 -16.20 11.37
N GLY A 300 18.52 -16.88 12.52
CA GLY A 300 19.50 -16.79 13.62
C GLY A 300 19.34 -15.53 14.47
N GLY A 301 20.29 -15.23 15.36
CA GLY A 301 20.19 -14.11 16.30
C GLY A 301 20.42 -12.72 15.68
N MET A 302 20.62 -11.70 16.53
CA MET A 302 20.82 -10.30 16.11
C MET A 302 21.80 -10.13 14.93
N GLY A 303 21.37 -9.39 13.91
CA GLY A 303 22.15 -9.10 12.71
C GLY A 303 21.65 -7.86 11.96
N MET A 304 22.48 -7.37 11.05
CA MET A 304 22.20 -6.18 10.24
C MET A 304 22.74 -6.39 8.83
N LEU A 305 21.85 -6.50 7.83
CA LEU A 305 22.22 -6.52 6.42
C LEU A 305 22.16 -5.09 5.90
N TRP A 306 23.30 -4.46 5.64
CA TRP A 306 23.40 -3.05 5.27
C TRP A 306 24.00 -2.84 3.88
N TYR A 307 23.56 -1.81 3.18
CA TYR A 307 24.02 -1.51 1.83
C TYR A 307 25.39 -0.85 1.89
N ALA A 308 26.44 -1.63 1.60
CA ALA A 308 27.83 -1.22 1.78
C ALA A 308 28.40 -0.44 0.59
N ALA A 309 27.82 -0.60 -0.61
CA ALA A 309 28.32 0.04 -1.83
C ALA A 309 28.12 1.57 -1.88
N SER A 310 27.22 2.15 -1.06
CA SER A 310 27.07 3.62 -0.96
C SER A 310 26.40 4.05 0.35
N GLY A 311 26.77 5.23 0.85
CA GLY A 311 25.96 6.03 1.78
C GLY A 311 24.99 6.95 1.04
N PHE A 312 24.02 7.55 1.74
CA PHE A 312 22.96 8.38 1.18
C PHE A 312 22.57 9.54 2.12
N GLY A 313 22.36 10.76 1.57
CA GLY A 313 22.05 11.95 2.38
C GLY A 313 20.69 12.63 2.16
N SER A 314 20.03 12.40 1.02
CA SER A 314 18.63 12.81 0.80
C SER A 314 17.99 11.90 -0.25
N TYR A 315 16.97 11.16 0.15
CA TYR A 315 16.43 10.04 -0.61
C TYR A 315 15.02 9.66 -0.18
N SER A 316 14.37 8.89 -1.04
CA SER A 316 13.20 8.08 -0.76
C SER A 316 13.63 6.62 -0.89
N LEU A 317 13.63 5.88 0.21
CA LEU A 317 13.83 4.43 0.22
C LEU A 317 12.46 3.77 0.21
N LYS A 318 12.29 2.75 -0.62
CA LYS A 318 11.16 1.82 -0.57
C LYS A 318 11.65 0.40 -0.39
N LEU A 319 10.83 -0.40 0.28
CA LEU A 319 10.99 -1.84 0.44
C LEU A 319 9.65 -2.47 0.84
N ASP A 320 9.47 -3.73 0.48
CA ASP A 320 8.40 -4.57 0.97
C ASP A 320 8.86 -5.43 2.13
N TRP A 321 7.99 -5.60 3.12
CA TRP A 321 8.19 -6.50 4.25
C TRP A 321 6.91 -7.26 4.60
N LYS A 322 7.09 -8.41 5.27
CA LYS A 322 6.00 -9.28 5.73
C LYS A 322 6.46 -10.08 6.95
N MET A 323 5.63 -10.11 7.99
CA MET A 323 5.74 -11.03 9.13
C MET A 323 4.62 -12.07 9.05
N ALA A 324 4.87 -13.30 9.54
CA ALA A 324 3.86 -14.35 9.52
C ALA A 324 2.94 -14.30 10.76
N GLY A 325 3.45 -13.83 11.90
CA GLY A 325 2.72 -13.78 13.16
C GLY A 325 2.97 -12.50 13.95
N ASP A 326 3.86 -12.61 14.92
CA ASP A 326 4.15 -11.61 15.96
C ASP A 326 5.68 -11.58 16.14
N ASP A 327 6.33 -10.94 15.18
CA ASP A 327 7.77 -11.02 14.90
C ASP A 327 8.40 -9.61 14.93
N ASN A 328 9.62 -9.47 15.46
CA ASN A 328 10.30 -8.19 15.60
C ASN A 328 11.42 -7.98 14.55
N SER A 329 11.46 -6.79 13.95
CA SER A 329 12.55 -6.32 13.09
C SER A 329 12.51 -4.80 12.95
N GLY A 330 13.40 -4.21 12.14
CA GLY A 330 13.43 -2.79 11.84
C GLY A 330 14.21 -2.47 10.57
N VAL A 331 13.87 -1.35 9.94
CA VAL A 331 14.66 -0.75 8.85
C VAL A 331 15.51 0.38 9.42
N PHE A 332 16.81 0.36 9.16
CA PHE A 332 17.77 1.31 9.70
C PHE A 332 18.23 2.33 8.67
N VAL A 333 18.39 3.58 9.11
CA VAL A 333 18.87 4.71 8.30
C VAL A 333 19.87 5.58 9.05
N GLY A 334 20.83 6.19 8.34
CA GLY A 334 21.69 7.25 8.88
C GLY A 334 22.75 6.77 9.88
N PHE A 335 23.33 5.59 9.67
CA PHE A 335 24.39 5.03 10.52
C PHE A 335 25.72 4.89 9.75
N PRO A 336 26.87 4.94 10.46
CA PRO A 336 28.19 4.73 9.84
C PRO A 336 28.45 3.25 9.52
N PRO A 337 29.28 2.96 8.51
CA PRO A 337 29.61 1.59 8.10
C PRO A 337 30.30 0.82 9.24
N SER A 338 29.88 -0.42 9.50
CA SER A 338 30.42 -1.24 10.61
C SER A 338 30.22 -2.75 10.42
N ASP A 339 31.03 -3.52 11.14
CA ASP A 339 30.88 -4.98 11.32
C ASP A 339 30.20 -5.35 12.65
N ASP A 340 29.95 -4.37 13.52
CA ASP A 340 29.13 -4.51 14.73
C ASP A 340 27.64 -4.24 14.39
N PRO A 341 26.72 -5.20 14.57
CA PRO A 341 25.29 -5.00 14.30
C PRO A 341 24.68 -3.92 15.20
N TRP A 342 25.24 -3.68 16.39
CA TRP A 342 24.78 -2.64 17.30
C TRP A 342 25.19 -1.23 16.84
N SER A 343 26.06 -1.08 15.83
CA SER A 343 26.41 0.23 15.27
C SER A 343 25.19 0.97 14.71
N ALA A 344 24.28 0.26 14.05
CA ALA A 344 23.07 0.86 13.51
C ALA A 344 22.12 1.33 14.63
N VAL A 345 21.95 0.51 15.67
CA VAL A 345 21.16 0.80 16.89
C VAL A 345 21.73 1.99 17.68
N ASN A 346 23.06 2.05 17.80
CA ASN A 346 23.76 3.04 18.60
C ASN A 346 23.95 4.40 17.90
N ASN A 347 23.87 4.48 16.57
CA ASN A 347 24.22 5.69 15.81
C ASN A 347 23.19 6.14 14.75
N GLY A 348 22.28 5.28 14.30
CA GLY A 348 21.26 5.62 13.29
C GLY A 348 19.84 5.72 13.86
N TYR A 349 18.85 5.53 12.99
CA TYR A 349 17.44 5.45 13.36
C TYR A 349 16.78 4.18 12.82
N GLU A 350 16.03 3.53 13.69
CA GLU A 350 15.21 2.36 13.40
C GLU A 350 13.77 2.78 13.10
N ILE A 351 13.21 2.25 12.01
CA ILE A 351 11.78 2.31 11.68
C ILE A 351 11.24 0.91 11.99
N GLN A 352 10.48 0.78 13.07
CA GLN A 352 10.11 -0.53 13.62
C GLN A 352 9.23 -1.36 12.68
N ILE A 353 9.39 -2.68 12.72
CA ILE A 353 8.49 -3.70 12.21
C ILE A 353 8.13 -4.61 13.39
N ASP A 354 7.07 -4.25 14.11
CA ASP A 354 6.49 -5.00 15.25
C ASP A 354 5.11 -4.37 15.55
N ALA A 355 4.03 -5.09 15.27
CA ALA A 355 2.68 -4.52 15.38
C ALA A 355 2.11 -4.52 16.81
N THR A 356 2.72 -5.25 17.76
CA THR A 356 2.17 -5.55 19.09
C THR A 356 2.98 -4.98 20.26
N ASP A 357 4.24 -4.58 20.05
CA ASP A 357 5.05 -3.81 21.02
C ASP A 357 4.33 -2.53 21.46
N ALA A 358 4.82 -1.96 22.56
CA ALA A 358 4.29 -0.77 23.21
C ALA A 358 3.98 0.36 22.20
N PRO A 359 2.88 1.12 22.38
CA PRO A 359 2.43 2.11 21.39
C PRO A 359 3.50 3.16 21.01
N GLU A 360 4.43 3.48 21.91
CA GLU A 360 5.57 4.37 21.64
C GLU A 360 6.63 3.81 20.68
N ARG A 361 6.60 2.50 20.39
CA ARG A 361 7.63 1.73 19.69
C ARG A 361 7.14 0.93 18.48
N THR A 362 5.85 0.61 18.42
CA THR A 362 5.24 -0.23 17.37
C THR A 362 5.45 0.24 15.91
N THR A 363 5.25 -0.67 14.95
CA THR A 363 5.36 -0.54 13.48
C THR A 363 5.29 0.89 12.95
N GLY A 364 6.43 1.40 12.49
CA GLY A 364 6.58 2.72 11.90
C GLY A 364 6.87 3.85 12.89
N ALA A 365 7.00 3.56 14.19
CA ALA A 365 7.69 4.42 15.12
C ALA A 365 9.16 4.57 14.72
N VAL A 366 9.75 5.73 15.02
CA VAL A 366 11.20 5.91 15.06
C VAL A 366 11.65 5.43 16.44
N TYR A 367 12.21 4.22 16.53
CA TYR A 367 12.23 3.44 17.78
C TYR A 367 12.93 4.18 18.93
N GLY A 368 12.20 4.39 20.03
CA GLY A 368 12.70 5.14 21.20
C GLY A 368 12.75 6.67 21.05
N PHE A 369 12.40 7.22 19.88
CA PHE A 369 12.41 8.67 19.61
C PHE A 369 11.02 9.25 19.31
N GLN A 370 10.22 8.63 18.44
CA GLN A 370 8.90 9.14 18.07
C GLN A 370 7.93 8.04 17.60
N SER A 371 6.88 7.80 18.40
CA SER A 371 5.70 6.98 18.06
C SER A 371 5.12 7.29 16.67
N ALA A 372 4.55 6.28 16.02
CA ALA A 372 3.70 6.48 14.85
C ALA A 372 2.35 7.13 15.22
N ASP A 373 1.67 7.74 14.25
CA ASP A 373 0.23 8.01 14.31
C ASP A 373 -0.50 6.66 14.24
N LEU A 374 -0.83 6.12 15.41
CA LEU A 374 -1.47 4.81 15.58
C LEU A 374 -2.74 4.68 14.73
N LYS A 375 -3.57 5.73 14.64
CA LYS A 375 -4.81 5.69 13.85
C LYS A 375 -4.53 5.57 12.35
N GLN A 376 -3.46 6.19 11.89
CA GLN A 376 -3.03 6.07 10.49
C GLN A 376 -2.29 4.75 10.24
N ARG A 377 -1.54 4.23 11.22
CA ARG A 377 -0.90 2.91 11.22
C ARG A 377 -1.94 1.79 11.12
N ASP A 378 -2.91 1.76 12.05
CA ASP A 378 -3.98 0.75 12.12
C ASP A 378 -4.86 0.74 10.84
N ARG A 379 -4.96 1.90 10.16
CA ARG A 379 -5.65 2.03 8.88
C ARG A 379 -4.83 1.55 7.68
N ALA A 380 -3.50 1.62 7.77
CA ALA A 380 -2.57 1.40 6.67
C ALA A 380 -1.96 0.00 6.66
N LEU A 381 -1.78 -0.61 7.83
CA LEU A 381 -1.18 -1.92 8.03
C LEU A 381 -2.08 -3.03 7.46
N ASN A 382 -1.53 -3.86 6.57
CA ASN A 382 -2.15 -5.13 6.18
C ASN A 382 -1.88 -6.18 7.29
N PRO A 383 -2.80 -7.14 7.50
CA PRO A 383 -2.68 -8.16 8.56
C PRO A 383 -1.45 -9.07 8.39
N PRO A 384 -1.03 -9.80 9.46
CA PRO A 384 0.03 -10.80 9.36
C PRO A 384 -0.20 -11.81 8.22
N GLY A 385 0.88 -12.17 7.54
CA GLY A 385 0.87 -12.95 6.30
C GLY A 385 0.69 -12.13 5.02
N GLU A 386 0.18 -10.89 5.08
CA GLU A 386 0.11 -9.98 3.93
C GLU A 386 1.31 -9.03 3.86
N TRP A 387 1.70 -8.65 2.65
CA TRP A 387 2.83 -7.76 2.39
C TRP A 387 2.50 -6.30 2.71
N ASN A 388 3.52 -5.54 3.12
CA ASN A 388 3.45 -4.14 3.49
C ASN A 388 4.66 -3.39 2.92
N THR A 389 4.42 -2.28 2.21
CA THR A 389 5.49 -1.39 1.71
C THR A 389 5.75 -0.26 2.70
N TYR A 390 7.03 0.00 2.98
CA TYR A 390 7.45 1.28 3.54
C TYR A 390 7.97 2.23 2.46
N GLU A 391 7.60 3.52 2.52
CA GLU A 391 8.37 4.63 1.94
C GLU A 391 9.02 5.41 3.09
N ILE A 392 10.34 5.36 3.17
CA ILE A 392 11.15 6.06 4.19
C ILE A 392 11.87 7.22 3.51
N ARG A 393 11.51 8.46 3.87
CA ARG A 393 11.99 9.68 3.21
C ARG A 393 12.87 10.52 4.12
N VAL A 394 14.15 10.60 3.75
CA VAL A 394 15.16 11.47 4.38
C VAL A 394 15.38 12.70 3.50
N GLU A 395 15.19 13.90 4.06
CA GLU A 395 15.47 15.17 3.37
C GLU A 395 16.19 16.12 4.34
N GLY A 396 17.50 15.96 4.48
CA GLY A 396 18.27 16.46 5.61
C GLY A 396 17.88 15.73 6.90
N GLU A 397 17.92 16.42 8.05
CA GLU A 397 17.54 15.87 9.36
C GLU A 397 16.06 15.47 9.51
N ARG A 398 15.24 15.50 8.45
CA ARG A 398 13.81 15.16 8.50
C ARG A 398 13.52 13.79 7.88
N LEU A 399 13.03 12.90 8.73
CA LEU A 399 12.61 11.52 8.42
C LEU A 399 11.08 11.43 8.38
N ARG A 400 10.51 10.93 7.28
CA ARG A 400 9.07 10.57 7.21
C ARG A 400 8.91 9.12 6.85
N VAL A 401 7.95 8.47 7.50
CA VAL A 401 7.57 7.07 7.25
C VAL A 401 6.15 7.05 6.70
N TYR A 402 5.98 6.37 5.56
CA TYR A 402 4.69 6.03 4.99
C TYR A 402 4.58 4.51 4.94
N LEU A 403 3.43 3.97 5.32
CA LEU A 403 3.07 2.56 5.25
C LEU A 403 1.95 2.42 4.22
N ASN A 404 2.12 1.59 3.19
CA ASN A 404 1.14 1.37 2.11
C ASN A 404 0.57 2.69 1.53
N GLY A 405 1.45 3.69 1.35
CA GLY A 405 1.12 5.02 0.84
C GLY A 405 0.59 6.04 1.85
N VAL A 406 0.21 5.60 3.05
CA VAL A 406 -0.30 6.46 4.13
C VAL A 406 0.86 6.96 4.97
N LYS A 407 1.02 8.29 5.12
CA LYS A 407 2.03 8.84 6.05
C LYS A 407 1.63 8.53 7.50
N ILE A 408 2.49 7.83 8.23
CA ILE A 408 2.30 7.44 9.63
C ILE A 408 3.32 8.08 10.58
N ASN A 409 4.46 8.56 10.09
CA ASN A 409 5.44 9.27 10.92
C ASN A 409 6.10 10.46 10.20
N ASP A 410 6.53 11.46 10.96
CA ASP A 410 7.12 12.72 10.49
C ASP A 410 8.05 13.28 11.59
N PHE A 411 9.23 12.69 11.70
CA PHE A 411 10.25 12.98 12.71
C PHE A 411 11.27 14.00 12.17
N THR A 412 11.92 14.73 13.07
CA THR A 412 13.07 15.58 12.72
C THR A 412 14.13 15.42 13.80
N ASN A 413 15.31 14.97 13.39
CA ASN A 413 16.46 14.80 14.26
C ASN A 413 16.95 16.17 14.79
N THR A 414 17.41 16.16 16.05
CA THR A 414 18.06 17.28 16.73
C THR A 414 19.40 16.90 17.37
N ASP A 415 19.82 15.64 17.29
CA ASP A 415 21.10 15.13 17.78
C ASP A 415 22.15 15.11 16.63
N PRO A 416 23.19 15.97 16.68
CA PRO A 416 24.23 16.00 15.66
C PRO A 416 25.12 14.74 15.67
N ALA A 417 25.06 13.88 16.70
CA ALA A 417 25.77 12.60 16.73
C ALA A 417 25.09 11.51 15.89
N ARG A 418 23.81 11.67 15.53
CA ARG A 418 23.02 10.77 14.68
C ARG A 418 22.52 11.47 13.41
N SER A 419 23.36 12.27 12.75
CA SER A 419 22.93 13.05 11.58
C SER A 419 22.39 12.16 10.45
N LEU A 420 21.21 12.50 9.92
CA LEU A 420 20.62 11.83 8.75
C LEU A 420 21.18 12.36 7.41
N THR A 421 22.15 13.28 7.43
CA THR A 421 22.66 13.94 6.21
C THR A 421 23.69 13.14 5.42
N ASP A 422 24.25 12.09 6.03
CA ASP A 422 25.09 11.06 5.39
C ASP A 422 25.00 9.77 6.22
N GLY A 423 25.21 8.61 5.60
CA GLY A 423 25.13 7.29 6.26
C GLY A 423 24.44 6.22 5.44
N HIS A 424 24.47 4.99 5.94
CA HIS A 424 23.96 3.80 5.26
C HIS A 424 22.49 3.51 5.58
N ILE A 425 21.94 2.55 4.84
CA ILE A 425 20.65 1.89 5.12
C ILE A 425 20.89 0.41 5.45
N GLY A 426 19.97 -0.22 6.17
CA GLY A 426 20.00 -1.66 6.41
C GLY A 426 18.67 -2.23 6.88
N ILE A 427 18.56 -3.56 6.87
CA ILE A 427 17.45 -4.32 7.43
C ILE A 427 17.96 -5.22 8.56
N GLN A 428 17.18 -5.30 9.63
CA GLN A 428 17.55 -5.99 10.87
C GLN A 428 17.09 -7.45 10.85
N ASN A 429 17.92 -8.34 11.39
CA ASN A 429 17.42 -9.54 12.05
C ASN A 429 17.51 -9.30 13.57
N HIS A 430 16.42 -9.45 14.30
CA HIS A 430 16.34 -9.13 15.72
C HIS A 430 16.80 -10.31 16.59
N GLY A 431 16.09 -11.44 16.54
CA GLY A 431 16.25 -12.57 17.44
C GLY A 431 16.12 -13.92 16.74
N ALA A 432 16.53 -14.98 17.45
CA ALA A 432 16.63 -16.33 16.88
C ALA A 432 15.30 -16.98 16.51
N ASP A 433 14.19 -16.41 16.98
CA ASP A 433 12.82 -16.89 16.80
C ASP A 433 11.95 -15.90 15.97
N ASP A 434 12.51 -14.79 15.48
CA ASP A 434 11.80 -13.73 14.72
C ASP A 434 11.85 -13.99 13.19
N GLU A 435 10.71 -14.23 12.53
CA GLU A 435 10.64 -14.49 11.07
C GLU A 435 10.01 -13.31 10.28
N VAL A 436 10.87 -12.45 9.74
CA VAL A 436 10.47 -11.30 8.88
C VAL A 436 11.09 -11.45 7.49
N SER A 437 10.21 -11.42 6.49
CA SER A 437 10.56 -11.41 5.06
C SER A 437 10.70 -9.98 4.52
N PHE A 438 11.62 -9.79 3.57
CA PHE A 438 11.91 -8.54 2.87
C PHE A 438 12.10 -8.78 1.37
N ARG A 439 11.67 -7.84 0.51
CA ARG A 439 11.99 -7.82 -0.93
C ARG A 439 11.94 -6.41 -1.52
N ASP A 440 12.37 -6.30 -2.78
CA ASP A 440 12.25 -5.11 -3.62
C ASP A 440 12.73 -3.80 -2.93
N ILE A 441 13.99 -3.80 -2.52
CA ILE A 441 14.58 -2.66 -1.83
C ILE A 441 15.06 -1.68 -2.90
N ARG A 442 14.29 -0.61 -3.12
CA ARG A 442 14.46 0.36 -4.21
C ARG A 442 14.66 1.78 -3.67
N ILE A 443 15.61 2.54 -4.22
CA ILE A 443 15.91 3.91 -3.77
C ILE A 443 15.75 4.95 -4.87
N LYS A 444 15.30 6.14 -4.48
CA LYS A 444 15.28 7.35 -5.31
C LYS A 444 16.00 8.47 -4.57
N GLU A 445 17.16 8.86 -5.06
CA GLU A 445 17.88 10.03 -4.56
C GLU A 445 17.07 11.32 -4.84
N LEU A 446 17.02 12.21 -3.85
CA LEU A 446 16.20 13.43 -3.90
C LEU A 446 17.11 14.66 -4.04
N PRO A 447 16.70 15.70 -4.81
CA PRO A 447 17.48 16.93 -4.93
C PRO A 447 17.75 17.54 -3.55
N ALA A 448 19.03 17.73 -3.23
CA ALA A 448 19.44 18.37 -1.99
C ALA A 448 18.76 19.75 -1.87
N LYS A 449 18.05 19.98 -0.76
CA LYS A 449 17.45 21.28 -0.48
C LYS A 449 18.57 22.30 -0.32
N SER A 450 18.74 23.16 -1.33
CA SER A 450 19.64 24.29 -1.22
C SER A 450 19.24 25.14 -0.02
N ALA A 451 20.14 25.23 0.97
CA ALA A 451 19.97 26.10 2.10
C ALA A 451 19.92 27.54 1.57
N LYS A 452 18.70 28.11 1.45
CA LYS A 452 18.53 29.52 1.14
C LYS A 452 19.27 30.30 2.21
N SER A 453 20.33 30.99 1.81
CA SER A 453 21.12 31.82 2.70
C SER A 453 20.22 32.85 3.36
N SER A 454 20.01 32.69 4.66
CA SER A 454 19.43 33.70 5.55
C SER A 454 20.41 34.87 5.61
N GLY A 455 20.29 35.76 4.63
CA GLY A 455 21.28 36.80 4.37
C GLY A 455 21.52 37.68 5.60
N LEU A 456 22.77 37.79 6.02
CA LEU A 456 23.20 38.83 6.93
C LEU A 456 23.08 40.19 6.21
N MET A 457 21.92 40.81 6.29
CA MET A 457 21.85 42.27 6.36
C MET A 457 22.20 42.70 7.78
N ALA A 458 23.48 42.51 8.13
CA ALA A 458 24.07 43.16 9.30
C ALA A 458 24.12 44.67 9.02
N SER A 459 23.48 45.46 9.87
CA SER A 459 23.48 46.91 9.77
C SER A 459 24.86 47.47 10.05
N GLN A 460 25.39 48.27 9.11
CA GLN A 460 26.24 49.40 9.45
C GLN A 460 25.78 50.62 8.66
N GLY A 461 25.49 51.68 9.41
CA GLY A 461 25.56 53.05 8.94
C GLY A 461 26.32 53.84 9.99
N ASP A 462 27.28 54.64 9.53
CA ASP A 462 27.58 56.01 9.96
C ASP A 462 28.42 56.65 8.84
#